data_AF-A0A966NH75-F1
#
_entry.id   AF-A0A966NH75-F1
#
_cell.length_a   1.000
_cell.length_b   1.000
_cell.length_c   1.000
_cell.angle_alpha   90.00
_cell.angle_beta   90.00
_cell.angle_gamma   90.00
#
_symmetry.space_group_name_H-M   'P 1'
#
loop_
_entity.id
_entity.type
_entity.pdbx_description
1 polymer ?
#
loop_
_entity_poly.entity_id
_entity_poly.type
_entity_poly.pdbx_seq_one_letter_code
_entity_poly.pdbx_strand_id
1 'polypeptide(L)' 'MADDLFAAAAEDRLARQAPLAARLRPRSLDDVVGQEHLLGAGRPLRSLIEADRLSSVILWGPPGTGKTTI' A
#
# COMPACT_ATOMS: atom_id res chain seq x y z
N MET A 1 -21.32 -15.47 -12.78
CA MET A 1 -20.05 -16.15 -12.42
C MET A 1 -20.05 -16.20 -10.92
N ALA A 2 -20.25 -17.40 -10.37
CA ALA A 2 -20.52 -17.57 -8.94
C ALA A 2 -19.26 -17.29 -8.15
N ASP A 3 -19.32 -16.35 -7.21
CA ASP A 3 -18.31 -16.24 -6.16
C ASP A 3 -18.32 -17.55 -5.36
N ASP A 4 -17.20 -18.25 -5.41
CA ASP A 4 -17.00 -19.52 -4.72
C ASP A 4 -16.93 -19.28 -3.21
N LEU A 5 -17.93 -19.78 -2.48
CA LEU A 5 -18.04 -19.70 -1.03
C LEU A 5 -16.78 -20.24 -0.31
N PHE A 6 -16.06 -21.19 -0.93
CA PHE A 6 -14.84 -21.77 -0.36
C PHE A 6 -13.59 -20.94 -0.65
N ALA A 7 -13.59 -20.11 -1.70
CA ALA A 7 -12.46 -19.25 -2.04
C ALA A 7 -12.23 -18.16 -0.98
N ALA A 8 -13.31 -17.50 -0.53
CA ALA A 8 -13.23 -16.46 0.50
C ALA A 8 -12.61 -17.00 1.81
N ALA A 9 -13.01 -18.21 2.24
CA ALA A 9 -12.46 -18.84 3.44
C ALA A 9 -10.98 -19.25 3.28
N ALA A 10 -10.53 -19.56 2.06
CA ALA A 10 -9.14 -19.85 1.77
C ALA A 10 -8.27 -18.58 1.80
N GLU A 11 -8.74 -17.48 1.20
CA GLU A 11 -8.07 -16.17 1.23
C GLU A 11 -7.88 -15.67 2.67
N ASP A 12 -8.93 -15.76 3.50
CA ASP A 12 -8.90 -15.35 4.91
C ASP A 12 -7.86 -16.13 5.74
N ARG A 13 -7.67 -17.40 5.40
CA ARG A 13 -6.66 -18.26 6.05
C ARG A 13 -5.25 -17.87 5.58
N LEU A 14 -5.07 -17.63 4.29
CA LEU A 14 -3.80 -17.16 3.73
C LEU A 14 -3.39 -15.79 4.32
N ALA A 15 -4.33 -14.85 4.41
CA ALA A 15 -4.09 -13.54 5.01
C ALA A 15 -3.67 -13.62 6.49
N ARG A 16 -4.30 -14.53 7.26
CA ARG A 16 -3.92 -14.78 8.67
C ARG A 16 -2.54 -15.42 8.83
N GLN A 17 -2.16 -16.29 7.90
CA GLN A 17 -0.87 -16.98 7.89
C GLN A 17 0.26 -16.14 7.27
N ALA A 18 -0.06 -15.02 6.62
CA ALA A 18 0.92 -14.17 5.97
C ALA A 18 1.95 -13.59 6.99
N PRO A 19 3.20 -13.33 6.55
CA PRO A 19 4.21 -12.68 7.37
C PRO A 19 3.72 -11.34 7.93
N LEU A 20 4.22 -10.95 9.10
CA LEU A 20 3.82 -9.71 9.77
C LEU A 20 3.96 -8.48 8.85
N ALA A 21 5.06 -8.38 8.11
CA ALA A 21 5.31 -7.28 7.18
C ALA A 21 4.22 -7.16 6.10
N ALA A 22 3.70 -8.28 5.59
CA ALA A 22 2.61 -8.29 4.61
C ALA A 22 1.28 -7.87 5.27
N ARG A 23 1.03 -8.32 6.51
CA ARG A 23 -0.19 -8.00 7.26
C ARG A 23 -0.26 -6.54 7.72
N LEU A 24 0.89 -5.90 7.96
CA LEU A 24 0.99 -4.50 8.38
C LEU A 24 1.07 -3.52 7.21
N ARG A 25 0.94 -3.97 5.96
CA ARG A 25 1.01 -3.08 4.80
C ARG A 25 -0.15 -2.07 4.84
N PRO A 26 0.14 -0.75 4.80
CA PRO A 26 -0.81 0.34 4.55
C PRO A 26 -1.87 0.01 3.50
N ARG A 27 -3.12 0.40 3.79
CA ARG A 27 -4.26 0.27 2.86
C ARG A 27 -4.65 1.62 2.25
N SER A 28 -4.25 2.71 2.90
CA SER A 28 -4.41 4.08 2.42
C SER A 28 -3.09 4.84 2.51
N LEU A 29 -2.99 5.98 1.82
CA LEU A 29 -1.82 6.86 1.92
C LEU A 29 -1.64 7.41 3.33
N ASP A 30 -2.72 7.55 4.09
CA ASP A 30 -2.70 8.07 5.46
C ASP A 30 -2.15 7.05 6.47
N ASP A 31 -2.13 5.76 6.11
CA ASP A 31 -1.53 4.71 6.95
C ASP A 31 0.02 4.69 6.82
N VAL A 32 0.60 5.45 5.89
CA VAL A 32 2.04 5.46 5.64
C VAL A 32 2.76 6.33 6.66
N VAL A 33 3.52 5.69 7.55
CA VAL A 33 4.27 6.37 8.62
C VAL A 33 5.65 6.84 8.11
N GLY A 34 6.04 8.07 8.51
CA GLY A 34 7.38 8.61 8.29
C GLY A 34 7.64 9.21 6.90
N GLN A 35 6.62 9.26 6.04
CA GLN A 35 6.72 9.80 4.67
C GLN A 35 5.86 11.06 4.45
N GLU A 36 5.50 11.77 5.52
CA GLU A 36 4.64 12.98 5.50
C GLU A 36 5.18 14.09 4.58
N HIS A 37 6.50 14.19 4.43
CA HIS A 37 7.14 15.14 3.52
C HIS A 37 6.86 14.84 2.04
N LEU A 38 6.54 13.58 1.69
CA LEU A 38 6.18 13.15 0.34
C LEU A 38 4.67 12.96 0.16
N LEU A 39 4.01 12.34 1.13
CA LEU A 39 2.63 11.87 1.04
C LEU A 39 1.65 12.64 1.92
N GLY A 40 2.10 13.67 2.65
CA GLY A 40 1.22 14.54 3.43
C GLY A 40 0.23 15.31 2.55
N ALA A 41 -0.86 15.79 3.15
CA ALA A 41 -1.87 16.57 2.45
C ALA A 41 -1.25 17.75 1.67
N GLY A 42 -1.65 17.91 0.41
CA GLY A 42 -1.15 18.98 -0.48
C GLY A 42 0.28 18.77 -1.00
N ARG A 43 0.94 17.65 -0.69
CA ARG A 43 2.25 17.33 -1.28
C ARG A 43 2.10 16.94 -2.75
N PRO A 44 3.06 17.31 -3.63
CA PRO A 44 2.95 17.07 -5.06
C PRO A 44 2.70 15.60 -5.43
N LEU A 45 3.40 14.67 -4.76
CA LEU A 45 3.23 13.24 -5.00
C LEU A 45 1.82 12.75 -4.61
N ARG A 46 1.32 13.15 -3.43
CA ARG A 46 -0.05 12.81 -3.01
C ARG A 46 -1.08 13.35 -4.00
N SER A 47 -0.96 14.61 -4.41
CA SER A 47 -1.89 15.22 -5.37
C SER A 47 -1.90 14.52 -6.72
N LEU A 48 -0.74 14.05 -7.20
CA LEU A 48 -0.65 13.29 -8.46
C LEU A 48 -1.27 11.89 -8.34
N ILE A 49 -1.11 11.23 -7.19
CA ILE A 49 -1.74 9.93 -6.91
C ILE A 49 -3.26 10.11 -6.81
N GLU A 50 -3.74 11.06 -6.02
CA GLU A 50 -5.17 11.35 -5.83
C GLU A 50 -5.87 11.76 -7.13
N ALA A 51 -5.17 12.47 -8.02
CA ALA A 51 -5.69 12.87 -9.32
C ALA A 51 -5.61 11.76 -10.39
N ASP A 52 -5.06 10.58 -10.06
CA ASP A 52 -4.79 9.48 -11.01
C ASP A 52 -3.94 9.94 -12.22
N ARG A 53 -2.92 10.76 -11.94
CA ARG A 53 -2.03 11.40 -12.94
C ARG A 53 -0.57 11.03 -12.74
N LEU A 54 -0.31 9.97 -11.96
CA LEU A 54 1.04 9.51 -11.68
C LEU A 54 1.64 8.84 -12.92
N SER A 55 2.77 9.37 -13.41
CA SER A 55 3.58 8.74 -14.46
C SER A 55 4.60 7.75 -13.86
N SER A 56 5.60 7.32 -14.64
CA SER A 56 6.73 6.55 -14.11
C SER A 56 7.48 7.31 -13.01
N VAL A 57 7.72 6.66 -11.86
CA VAL A 57 8.44 7.23 -10.71
C VAL A 57 9.54 6.26 -10.26
N ILE A 58 10.66 6.81 -9.79
CA ILE A 58 11.72 6.05 -9.13
C ILE A 58 11.66 6.37 -7.62
N LEU A 59 11.37 5.35 -6.81
CA LEU A 59 11.40 5.45 -5.35
C LEU A 59 12.75 4.95 -4.84
N TRP A 60 13.54 5.83 -4.20
CA TRP A 60 14.88 5.52 -3.69
C TRP A 60 14.99 5.78 -2.19
N GLY A 61 15.75 4.93 -1.49
CA GLY A 61 16.02 5.06 -0.06
C GLY A 61 16.44 3.75 0.61
N PRO A 62 16.90 3.80 1.87
CA PRO A 62 17.36 2.63 2.65
C PRO A 62 16.35 1.47 2.73
N PRO A 63 16.76 0.23 3.02
CA PRO A 63 15.82 -0.88 3.19
C PRO A 63 14.80 -0.59 4.31
N GLY A 64 13.55 -1.04 4.13
CA GLY A 64 12.49 -0.87 5.13
C GLY A 64 11.76 0.48 5.14
N THR A 65 12.09 1.44 4.27
CA THR A 65 11.47 2.79 4.25
C THR A 65 10.10 2.89 3.56
N GLY A 66 9.46 1.76 3.22
CA GLY A 66 8.13 1.74 2.62
C GLY A 66 8.05 1.92 1.10
N LYS A 67 9.17 1.87 0.36
CA LYS A 67 9.20 2.03 -1.11
C LYS A 67 8.29 1.06 -1.88
N THR A 68 8.17 -0.18 -1.40
CA THR A 68 7.29 -1.20 -2.02
C THR A 68 5.85 -1.03 -1.56
N THR A 69 5.64 -0.30 -0.48
CA THR A 69 4.34 -0.13 0.16
C THR A 69 3.55 1.02 -0.47
N ILE A 70 4.23 2.12 -0.79
CA ILE A 70 3.71 3.28 -1.54
C ILE A 70 3.38 2.86 -2.97
#